data_AF-A0A8J6Y4M4-F1
#
_entry.id   AF-A0A8J6Y4M4-F1
#
_cell.length_a   1.000
_cell.length_b   1.000
_cell.length_c   1.000
_cell.angle_alpha   90.00
_cell.angle_beta   90.00
_cell.angle_gamma   90.00
#
_symmetry.space_group_name_H-M   'P 1'
#
loop_
_entity.id
_entity.type
_entity.pdbx_description
1 polymer ?
#
loop_
_entity_poly.entity_id
_entity_poly.type
_entity_poly.pdbx_seq_one_letter_code
_entity_poly.pdbx_strand_id
1 'polypeptide(L)'
;MDPDTGLSCNPAALGPLDDDLTPVTGPVEVFEGEEKYLSARKLDARVKLCAEIAPVLGKILDQEETVLHVLPALHYPRFLDFFGFGVWWTIFFRATLILTDRRVIEVLMRDGRRAGTRVCSYSWGQVSDLRFSMATLKLKPAKGRTQKWKIIERGDRKLLKLLVPNIKQLLPGDIRAPRPVPLWHCPECGAAAAEHPQQCTQCKTPFKTRRQAAALALAFPGAGLFFAGHPILATLDFLGEILVYILVAILFLVASGPSEMVAAVIVGLVMLFFTKLESAHMASVLVHRTKVDRKEKKWRRVAIVGAAVSLVFLALPPLLSGSLGNKLDRDLDLSANALGWSGGHDPSQWQFGIETNQRSEWIRDDGKAVFVWSWTMGTDETYESLAAAFNTGGQEIPTESISVADLDGFRVHQSDFDDEGDTYVWVRWVLFDRQYDDVHVVGAVVDPDGIESFEAELDDLLQNLVWIPAE
;
A
#
# COMPACT_ATOMS: atom_id res chain seq x y z
N MET A 1 6.24 17.16 -45.46
CA MET A 1 6.63 15.87 -44.87
C MET A 1 5.94 14.82 -45.70
N ASP A 2 6.72 14.07 -46.47
CA ASP A 2 6.23 13.06 -47.41
C ASP A 2 5.60 11.87 -46.66
N PRO A 3 4.43 11.36 -47.08
CA PRO A 3 3.89 10.10 -46.59
C PRO A 3 4.78 8.88 -46.89
N ASP A 4 5.87 9.06 -47.66
CA ASP A 4 6.86 8.03 -48.02
C ASP A 4 8.00 7.82 -47.00
N THR A 5 8.04 8.51 -45.85
CA THR A 5 9.05 8.21 -44.80
C THR A 5 8.77 6.92 -44.01
N GLY A 6 8.06 5.96 -44.61
CA GLY A 6 7.79 4.66 -44.04
C GLY A 6 9.08 4.01 -43.52
N LEU A 7 9.04 3.54 -42.27
CA LEU A 7 10.14 2.80 -41.66
C LEU A 7 10.43 1.54 -42.50
N SER A 8 11.44 1.58 -43.38
CA SER A 8 11.81 0.44 -44.20
C SER A 8 12.52 -0.60 -43.33
N CYS A 9 11.98 -1.82 -43.28
CA CYS A 9 12.60 -2.94 -42.60
C CYS A 9 13.20 -3.90 -43.64
N ASN A 10 14.47 -4.30 -43.44
CA ASN A 10 15.15 -5.27 -44.29
C ASN A 10 15.84 -6.33 -43.42
N PRO A 11 15.14 -7.42 -43.05
CA PRO A 11 15.73 -8.47 -42.22
C PRO A 11 16.83 -9.25 -42.94
N ALA A 12 16.86 -9.21 -44.28
CA ALA A 12 17.88 -9.86 -45.12
C ALA A 12 19.15 -9.03 -45.30
N ALA A 13 19.23 -7.81 -44.72
CA ALA A 13 20.40 -6.95 -44.84
C ALA A 13 21.69 -7.56 -44.24
N LEU A 14 21.55 -8.54 -43.34
CA LEU A 14 22.68 -9.30 -42.77
C LEU A 14 22.96 -10.64 -43.48
N GLY A 15 22.36 -10.86 -44.66
CA GLY A 15 22.44 -12.11 -45.42
C GLY A 15 21.11 -12.86 -45.50
N PRO A 16 21.05 -13.94 -46.31
CA PRO A 16 19.85 -14.74 -46.47
C PRO A 16 19.43 -15.35 -45.13
N LEU A 17 18.13 -15.31 -44.84
CA LEU A 17 17.56 -15.88 -43.61
C LEU A 17 17.21 -17.37 -43.77
N ASP A 18 17.05 -17.81 -45.03
CA ASP A 18 16.91 -19.20 -45.50
C ASP A 18 17.01 -19.22 -47.04
N ASP A 19 17.30 -20.38 -47.66
CA ASP A 19 17.36 -20.54 -49.14
C ASP A 19 15.95 -20.51 -49.80
N ASP A 20 14.87 -20.61 -49.01
CA ASP A 20 13.47 -20.74 -49.46
C ASP A 20 12.62 -19.45 -49.35
N LEU A 21 13.27 -18.29 -49.18
CA LEU A 21 12.57 -16.99 -49.24
C LEU A 21 12.28 -16.60 -50.68
N THR A 22 11.31 -17.27 -51.29
CA THR A 22 10.65 -16.74 -52.49
C THR A 22 9.94 -15.42 -52.17
N PRO A 23 10.18 -14.36 -52.95
CA PRO A 23 9.48 -13.08 -52.84
C PRO A 23 7.97 -13.29 -53.05
N VAL A 24 7.15 -12.65 -52.20
CA VAL A 24 5.69 -12.65 -52.35
C VAL A 24 5.30 -11.25 -52.81
N THR A 25 4.88 -11.15 -54.06
CA THR A 25 4.37 -9.92 -54.67
C THR A 25 2.97 -9.61 -54.14
N GLY A 26 2.89 -8.67 -53.19
CA GLY A 26 1.68 -8.03 -52.67
C GLY A 26 2.07 -6.70 -52.00
N PRO A 27 1.12 -5.84 -51.61
CA PRO A 27 1.46 -4.60 -50.90
C PRO A 27 2.17 -4.95 -49.59
N VAL A 28 3.48 -4.71 -49.58
CA VAL A 28 4.39 -5.00 -48.47
C VAL A 28 4.10 -4.02 -47.34
N GLU A 29 3.66 -4.53 -46.19
CA GLU A 29 3.30 -3.67 -45.06
C GLU A 29 4.50 -3.30 -44.17
N VAL A 30 5.54 -4.16 -44.09
CA VAL A 30 6.79 -3.89 -43.31
C VAL A 30 8.04 -4.47 -43.97
N PHE A 31 8.03 -5.76 -44.37
CA PHE A 31 9.04 -6.38 -45.24
C PHE A 31 8.45 -7.60 -45.99
N GLU A 32 9.08 -8.01 -47.08
CA GLU A 32 8.60 -9.09 -47.95
C GLU A 32 8.73 -10.49 -47.30
N GLY A 33 7.67 -11.30 -47.32
CA GLY A 33 7.67 -12.67 -46.78
C GLY A 33 7.22 -12.78 -45.31
N GLU A 34 6.83 -11.69 -44.67
CA GLU A 34 6.46 -11.68 -43.25
C GLU A 34 5.16 -12.46 -42.95
N GLU A 35 4.26 -12.55 -43.93
CA GLU A 35 3.01 -13.32 -43.88
C GLU A 35 3.23 -14.83 -43.69
N LYS A 36 4.44 -15.35 -43.98
CA LYS A 36 4.83 -16.73 -43.63
C LYS A 36 4.90 -16.94 -42.10
N TYR A 37 5.11 -15.86 -41.34
CA TYR A 37 5.33 -15.91 -39.90
C TYR A 37 4.16 -15.33 -39.08
N LEU A 38 3.40 -14.39 -39.65
CA LEU A 38 2.36 -13.64 -38.96
C LEU A 38 1.02 -13.70 -39.71
N SER A 39 -0.08 -13.73 -38.96
CA SER A 39 -1.41 -13.60 -39.55
C SER A 39 -1.69 -12.16 -39.95
N ALA A 40 -2.59 -11.94 -40.91
CA ALA A 40 -2.99 -10.61 -41.39
C ALA A 40 -3.34 -9.63 -40.25
N ARG A 41 -4.09 -10.08 -39.23
CA ARG A 41 -4.41 -9.26 -38.04
C ARG A 41 -3.16 -8.79 -37.28
N LYS A 42 -2.11 -9.61 -37.24
CA LYS A 42 -0.85 -9.28 -36.56
C LYS A 42 0.03 -8.37 -37.41
N LEU A 43 -0.02 -8.49 -38.74
CA LEU A 43 0.62 -7.57 -39.67
C LEU A 43 0.00 -6.16 -39.54
N ASP A 44 -1.33 -6.04 -39.58
CA ASP A 44 -2.02 -4.76 -39.33
C ASP A 44 -1.66 -4.15 -37.96
N ALA A 45 -1.60 -4.98 -36.91
CA ALA A 45 -1.17 -4.53 -35.59
C ALA A 45 0.31 -4.05 -35.59
N ARG A 46 1.16 -4.63 -36.43
CA ARG A 46 2.57 -4.24 -36.60
C ARG A 46 2.70 -2.94 -37.38
N VAL A 47 1.94 -2.76 -38.45
CA VAL A 47 1.90 -1.49 -39.19
C VAL A 47 1.54 -0.35 -38.25
N LYS A 48 0.49 -0.53 -37.44
CA LYS A 48 0.08 0.44 -36.42
C LYS A 48 1.19 0.69 -35.39
N LEU A 49 1.90 -0.37 -34.98
CA LEU A 49 3.03 -0.25 -34.07
C LEU A 49 4.19 0.53 -34.69
N CYS A 50 4.56 0.23 -35.93
CA CYS A 50 5.62 0.91 -36.69
C CYS A 50 5.27 2.39 -36.90
N ALA A 51 4.03 2.70 -37.28
CA ALA A 51 3.55 4.07 -37.42
C ALA A 51 3.64 4.86 -36.11
N GLU A 52 3.31 4.24 -34.98
CA GLU A 52 3.41 4.86 -33.66
C GLU A 52 4.85 5.14 -33.22
N ILE A 53 5.80 4.24 -33.53
CA ILE A 53 7.21 4.41 -33.11
C ILE A 53 8.04 5.20 -34.13
N ALA A 54 7.60 5.35 -35.38
CA ALA A 54 8.36 6.04 -36.43
C ALA A 54 8.81 7.46 -36.04
N PRO A 55 7.99 8.32 -35.39
CA PRO A 55 8.44 9.64 -34.94
C PRO A 55 9.55 9.60 -33.88
N VAL A 56 9.61 8.52 -33.09
CA VAL A 56 10.67 8.31 -32.09
C VAL A 56 11.95 7.84 -32.80
N LEU A 57 11.82 6.90 -33.73
CA LEU A 57 12.94 6.35 -34.48
C LEU A 57 13.60 7.37 -35.39
N GLY A 58 12.83 8.23 -36.06
CA GLY A 58 13.37 9.29 -36.92
C GLY A 58 14.24 10.32 -36.19
N LYS A 59 14.20 10.37 -34.85
CA LYS A 59 15.08 11.22 -34.03
C LYS A 59 16.35 10.51 -33.57
N ILE A 60 16.36 9.17 -33.62
CA ILE A 60 17.36 8.34 -32.94
C ILE A 60 18.20 7.54 -33.93
N LEU A 61 17.58 7.03 -35.01
CA LEU A 61 18.27 6.26 -36.05
C LEU A 61 19.31 7.13 -36.77
N ASP A 62 20.48 6.56 -37.00
CA ASP A 62 21.45 7.19 -37.91
C ASP A 62 20.95 7.08 -39.36
N GLN A 63 21.36 7.99 -40.25
CA GLN A 63 20.88 8.03 -41.65
C GLN A 63 21.13 6.74 -42.44
N GLU A 64 22.15 5.98 -42.06
CA GLU A 64 22.56 4.71 -42.70
C GLU A 64 22.18 3.47 -41.87
N GLU A 65 21.51 3.65 -40.74
CA GLU A 65 21.13 2.54 -39.86
C GLU A 65 19.94 1.79 -40.45
N THR A 66 20.12 0.50 -40.73
CA THR A 66 19.08 -0.33 -41.35
C THR A 66 18.29 -1.05 -40.27
N VAL A 67 16.96 -0.87 -40.27
CA VAL A 67 16.08 -1.63 -39.39
C VAL A 67 15.94 -3.05 -39.93
N LEU A 68 16.35 -4.03 -39.13
CA LEU A 68 16.23 -5.45 -39.47
C LEU A 68 14.87 -5.98 -39.07
N HIS A 69 14.40 -5.64 -37.87
CA HIS A 69 13.13 -6.16 -37.36
C HIS A 69 12.50 -5.28 -36.29
N VAL A 70 11.17 -5.20 -36.27
CA VAL A 70 10.39 -4.53 -35.21
C VAL A 70 9.46 -5.55 -34.58
N LEU A 71 9.56 -5.74 -33.25
CA LEU A 71 8.74 -6.72 -32.55
C LEU A 71 8.22 -6.23 -31.19
N PRO A 72 6.98 -6.58 -30.81
CA PRO A 72 6.47 -6.36 -29.47
C PRO A 72 7.09 -7.36 -28.49
N ALA A 73 7.49 -6.85 -27.33
CA ALA A 73 8.12 -7.62 -26.28
C ALA A 73 7.63 -7.16 -24.89
N LEU A 74 7.98 -7.95 -23.87
CA LEU A 74 7.72 -7.63 -22.48
C LEU A 74 9.02 -7.70 -21.70
N HIS A 75 9.43 -6.57 -21.11
CA HIS A 75 10.63 -6.51 -20.28
C HIS A 75 10.41 -7.33 -19.00
N TYR A 76 11.37 -8.20 -18.66
CA TYR A 76 11.25 -9.01 -17.45
C TYR A 76 11.48 -8.13 -16.21
N PRO A 77 10.48 -8.03 -15.31
CA PRO A 77 10.59 -7.22 -14.12
C PRO A 77 11.67 -7.76 -13.20
N ARG A 78 12.21 -6.88 -12.34
CA ARG A 78 13.01 -7.33 -11.20
C ARG A 78 12.10 -8.07 -10.22
N PHE A 79 12.68 -8.89 -9.35
CA PHE A 79 11.91 -9.60 -8.32
C PHE A 79 11.00 -8.64 -7.54
N LEU A 80 11.54 -7.53 -7.02
CA LEU A 80 10.75 -6.52 -6.30
C LEU A 80 9.71 -5.81 -7.19
N ASP A 81 9.96 -5.68 -8.50
CA ASP A 81 8.96 -5.12 -9.41
C ASP A 81 7.80 -6.11 -9.61
N PHE A 82 8.07 -7.42 -9.56
CA PHE A 82 7.02 -8.44 -9.64
C PHE A 82 6.11 -8.39 -8.40
N PHE A 83 6.66 -8.20 -7.20
CA PHE A 83 5.85 -8.02 -5.98
C PHE A 83 5.00 -6.74 -6.05
N GLY A 84 5.60 -5.59 -6.36
CA GLY A 84 4.86 -4.33 -6.38
C GLY A 84 3.85 -4.20 -7.53
N PHE A 85 4.07 -4.86 -8.67
CA PHE A 85 3.12 -4.79 -9.79
C PHE A 85 2.19 -6.01 -9.89
N GLY A 86 2.42 -7.09 -9.15
CA GLY A 86 1.63 -8.31 -9.24
C GLY A 86 1.50 -8.80 -10.68
N VAL A 87 0.28 -8.94 -11.21
CA VAL A 87 0.00 -9.29 -12.62
C VAL A 87 0.10 -8.11 -13.59
N TRP A 88 0.02 -6.88 -13.08
CA TRP A 88 -0.03 -5.64 -13.86
C TRP A 88 1.27 -5.32 -14.59
N TRP A 89 2.39 -5.96 -14.23
CA TRP A 89 3.65 -5.80 -14.96
C TRP A 89 3.50 -6.14 -16.44
N THR A 90 2.61 -7.07 -16.81
CA THR A 90 2.34 -7.45 -18.21
C THR A 90 1.79 -6.30 -19.05
N ILE A 91 1.23 -5.27 -18.41
CA ILE A 91 0.73 -4.05 -19.05
C ILE A 91 1.82 -2.98 -19.02
N PHE A 92 2.47 -2.78 -17.88
CA PHE A 92 3.41 -1.66 -17.69
C PHE A 92 4.81 -1.90 -18.23
N PHE A 93 5.23 -3.15 -18.45
CA PHE A 93 6.57 -3.49 -18.92
C PHE A 93 6.59 -3.85 -20.41
N ARG A 94 5.50 -3.54 -21.14
CA ARG A 94 5.46 -3.69 -22.60
C ARG A 94 6.48 -2.77 -23.24
N ALA A 95 7.25 -3.32 -24.15
CA ALA A 95 8.25 -2.62 -24.93
C ALA A 95 8.17 -3.09 -26.38
N THR A 96 8.69 -2.28 -27.27
CA THR A 96 8.96 -2.65 -28.66
C THR A 96 10.46 -2.70 -28.83
N LEU A 97 10.94 -3.80 -29.37
CA LEU A 97 12.35 -3.96 -29.72
C LEU A 97 12.50 -3.71 -31.21
N ILE A 98 13.45 -2.85 -31.55
CA ILE A 98 13.86 -2.56 -32.91
C ILE A 98 15.28 -3.08 -33.04
N LEU A 99 15.44 -4.16 -33.81
CA LEU A 99 16.74 -4.71 -34.16
C LEU A 99 17.23 -4.00 -35.40
N THR A 100 18.46 -3.50 -35.36
CA THR A 100 19.14 -2.86 -36.48
C THR A 100 20.46 -3.57 -36.76
N ASP A 101 21.12 -3.21 -37.85
CA ASP A 101 22.49 -3.62 -38.16
C ASP A 101 23.54 -3.03 -37.18
N ARG A 102 23.20 -2.04 -36.35
CA ARG A 102 24.15 -1.40 -35.41
C ARG A 102 23.87 -1.66 -33.92
N ARG A 103 22.60 -1.86 -33.55
CA ARG A 103 22.14 -1.94 -32.16
C ARG A 103 20.73 -2.52 -32.02
N VAL A 104 20.34 -2.86 -30.79
CA VAL A 104 18.93 -2.96 -30.43
C VAL A 104 18.46 -1.69 -29.76
N ILE A 105 17.32 -1.18 -30.18
CA ILE A 105 16.62 -0.05 -29.56
C ILE A 105 15.39 -0.61 -28.84
N GLU A 106 15.24 -0.28 -27.57
CA GLU A 106 14.06 -0.56 -26.75
C GLU A 106 13.25 0.73 -26.63
N VAL A 107 12.02 0.70 -27.13
CA VAL A 107 11.01 1.74 -26.89
C VAL A 107 9.97 1.17 -25.94
N LEU A 108 9.89 1.73 -24.72
CA LEU A 108 8.85 1.30 -23.79
C LEU A 108 7.49 1.77 -24.30
N MET A 109 6.47 0.91 -24.26
CA MET A 109 5.13 1.22 -24.73
C MET A 109 4.23 1.67 -23.57
N ARG A 110 3.50 2.77 -23.77
CA ARG A 110 2.42 3.22 -22.90
C ARG A 110 1.14 2.45 -23.23
N ASP A 111 0.57 1.81 -22.20
CA ASP A 111 -0.67 1.03 -22.27
C ASP A 111 -0.65 -0.07 -23.36
N GLY A 112 0.55 -0.46 -23.81
CA GLY A 112 0.79 -1.42 -24.88
C GLY A 112 0.45 -0.94 -26.30
N ARG A 113 0.09 0.33 -26.50
CA ARG A 113 -0.33 0.85 -27.82
C ARG A 113 0.42 2.09 -28.28
N ARG A 114 0.82 2.95 -27.35
CA ARG A 114 1.47 4.24 -27.68
C ARG A 114 2.95 4.20 -27.35
N ALA A 115 3.78 4.91 -28.12
CA ALA A 115 5.19 5.04 -27.78
C ALA A 115 5.32 5.79 -26.44
N GLY A 116 6.02 5.18 -25.50
CA GLY A 116 6.33 5.79 -24.21
C GLY A 116 7.54 6.71 -24.30
N THR A 117 7.87 7.35 -23.18
CA THR A 117 9.00 8.31 -23.12
C THR A 117 10.35 7.68 -22.82
N ARG A 118 10.38 6.38 -22.50
CA ARG A 118 11.61 5.64 -22.27
C ARG A 118 12.08 5.01 -23.56
N VAL A 119 13.22 5.50 -24.04
CA VAL A 119 13.93 4.94 -25.18
C VAL A 119 15.38 4.72 -24.79
N CYS A 120 15.87 3.50 -24.97
CA CYS A 120 17.28 3.20 -24.77
C CYS A 120 17.79 2.27 -25.86
N SER A 121 19.10 2.27 -26.10
CA SER A 121 19.72 1.39 -27.06
C SER A 121 20.97 0.70 -26.52
N TYR A 122 21.26 -0.45 -27.11
CA TYR A 122 22.41 -1.29 -26.80
C TYR A 122 23.17 -1.51 -28.11
N SER A 123 24.26 -0.78 -28.31
CA SER A 123 25.14 -0.99 -29.47
C SER A 123 25.67 -2.40 -29.47
N TRP A 124 25.69 -3.05 -30.64
CA TRP A 124 26.29 -4.38 -30.77
C TRP A 124 27.71 -4.39 -30.25
N GLY A 125 28.49 -3.35 -30.57
CA GLY A 125 29.84 -3.06 -30.03
C GLY A 125 29.98 -3.00 -28.50
N GLN A 126 28.89 -3.10 -27.74
CA GLN A 126 28.88 -3.10 -26.28
C GLN A 126 28.11 -4.29 -25.68
N VAL A 127 27.76 -5.28 -26.50
CA VAL A 127 27.03 -6.48 -26.11
C VAL A 127 27.99 -7.67 -26.16
N SER A 128 28.14 -8.34 -25.02
CA SER A 128 29.02 -9.52 -24.88
C SER A 128 28.35 -10.83 -25.30
N ASP A 129 27.02 -10.89 -25.23
CA ASP A 129 26.27 -12.10 -25.57
C ASP A 129 24.81 -11.72 -25.89
N LEU A 130 24.26 -12.35 -26.91
CA LEU A 130 22.85 -12.24 -27.31
C LEU A 130 22.31 -13.65 -27.49
N ARG A 131 21.33 -14.07 -26.68
CA ARG A 131 20.73 -15.40 -26.78
C ARG A 131 19.23 -15.32 -26.91
N PHE A 132 18.67 -16.17 -27.76
CA PHE A 132 17.24 -16.37 -27.85
C PHE A 132 16.89 -17.82 -27.50
N SER A 133 16.11 -18.02 -26.43
CA SER A 133 15.71 -19.35 -25.95
C SER A 133 14.35 -19.26 -25.25
N MET A 134 13.48 -20.27 -25.42
CA MET A 134 12.17 -20.35 -24.75
C MET A 134 11.36 -19.04 -24.81
N ALA A 135 11.25 -18.45 -26.01
CA ALA A 135 10.57 -17.17 -26.24
C ALA A 135 11.15 -15.97 -25.47
N THR A 136 12.38 -16.07 -24.98
CA THR A 136 13.06 -15.00 -24.25
C THR A 136 14.30 -14.58 -25.00
N LEU A 137 14.40 -13.29 -25.34
CA LEU A 137 15.62 -12.67 -25.83
C LEU A 137 16.41 -12.16 -24.62
N LYS A 138 17.64 -12.64 -24.46
CA LYS A 138 18.56 -12.29 -23.38
C LYS A 138 19.75 -11.57 -23.97
N LEU A 139 20.01 -10.35 -23.52
CA LEU A 139 21.17 -9.54 -23.92
C LEU A 139 22.06 -9.30 -22.70
N LYS A 140 23.32 -9.69 -22.80
CA LYS A 140 24.34 -9.46 -21.78
C LYS A 140 25.22 -8.29 -22.24
N PRO A 141 25.06 -7.09 -21.68
CA PRO A 141 25.95 -5.99 -22.02
C PRO A 141 27.37 -6.27 -21.50
N ALA A 142 28.38 -5.66 -22.12
CA ALA A 142 29.78 -5.75 -21.68
C ALA A 142 29.96 -5.23 -20.24
N LYS A 143 29.16 -4.23 -19.84
CA LYS A 143 29.07 -3.71 -18.48
C LYS A 143 27.60 -3.56 -18.08
N GLY A 144 27.30 -3.87 -16.82
CA GLY A 144 25.96 -3.70 -16.26
C GLY A 144 25.13 -4.97 -16.28
N ARG A 145 23.81 -4.81 -16.16
CA ARG A 145 22.88 -5.91 -15.92
C ARG A 145 22.40 -6.53 -17.23
N THR A 146 22.32 -7.87 -17.25
CA THR A 146 21.64 -8.61 -18.31
C THR A 146 20.19 -8.18 -18.47
N GLN A 147 19.82 -7.87 -19.71
CA GLN A 147 18.44 -7.57 -20.09
C GLN A 147 17.75 -8.83 -20.60
N LYS A 148 16.46 -8.94 -20.31
CA LYS A 148 15.64 -10.07 -20.73
C LYS A 148 14.30 -9.53 -21.20
N TRP A 149 13.87 -9.98 -22.37
CA TRP A 149 12.57 -9.66 -22.93
C TRP A 149 11.84 -10.94 -23.33
N LYS A 150 10.59 -11.06 -22.89
CA LYS A 150 9.68 -12.11 -23.35
C LYS A 150 9.05 -11.69 -24.66
N ILE A 151 9.17 -12.53 -25.67
CA ILE A 151 8.65 -12.30 -27.02
C ILE A 151 7.23 -12.86 -27.09
N ILE A 152 6.29 -11.95 -27.31
CA ILE A 152 4.86 -12.26 -27.19
C ILE A 152 4.43 -13.15 -28.36
N GLU A 153 4.74 -12.74 -29.58
CA GLU A 153 4.22 -13.37 -30.79
C GLU A 153 5.06 -14.56 -31.26
N ARG A 154 4.39 -15.66 -31.64
CA ARG A 154 5.06 -16.88 -32.13
C ARG A 154 5.82 -16.65 -33.45
N GLY A 155 5.31 -15.80 -34.34
CA GLY A 155 5.97 -15.47 -35.61
C GLY A 155 7.33 -14.81 -35.38
N ASP A 156 7.37 -13.81 -34.48
CA ASP A 156 8.63 -13.16 -34.09
C ASP A 156 9.64 -14.12 -33.48
N ARG A 157 9.17 -15.13 -32.74
CA ARG A 157 10.07 -16.16 -32.19
C ARG A 157 10.73 -16.97 -33.31
N LYS A 158 10.06 -17.21 -34.42
CA LYS A 158 10.65 -17.90 -35.58
C LYS A 158 11.68 -16.99 -36.25
N LEU A 159 11.31 -15.74 -36.53
CA LEU A 159 12.21 -14.79 -37.18
C LEU A 159 13.46 -14.51 -36.33
N LEU A 160 13.31 -14.34 -35.01
CA LEU A 160 14.43 -14.17 -34.09
C LEU A 160 15.39 -15.37 -34.06
N LYS A 161 14.91 -16.59 -34.28
CA LYS A 161 15.80 -17.77 -34.37
C LYS A 161 16.73 -17.68 -35.58
N LEU A 162 16.26 -17.06 -36.67
CA LEU A 162 17.03 -16.86 -37.90
C LEU A 162 17.95 -15.63 -37.79
N LEU A 163 17.44 -14.52 -37.24
CA LEU A 163 18.17 -13.26 -37.14
C LEU A 163 19.28 -13.27 -36.08
N VAL A 164 19.06 -13.88 -34.91
CA VAL A 164 20.01 -13.80 -33.80
C VAL A 164 21.39 -14.39 -34.13
N PRO A 165 21.52 -15.54 -34.84
CA PRO A 165 22.81 -16.02 -35.34
C PRO A 165 23.57 -15.01 -36.21
N ASN A 166 22.86 -14.31 -37.11
CA ASN A 166 23.49 -13.30 -37.98
C ASN A 166 23.91 -12.06 -37.18
N ILE A 167 23.05 -11.59 -36.27
CA ILE A 167 23.38 -10.47 -35.36
C ILE A 167 24.58 -10.81 -34.47
N LYS A 168 24.74 -12.07 -34.04
CA LYS A 168 25.88 -12.50 -33.23
C LYS A 168 27.23 -12.25 -33.92
N GLN A 169 27.28 -12.28 -35.25
CA GLN A 169 28.50 -12.00 -36.01
C GLN A 169 28.92 -10.53 -35.92
N LEU A 170 27.98 -9.64 -35.57
CA LEU A 170 28.21 -8.21 -35.37
C LEU A 170 28.64 -7.87 -33.93
N LEU A 171 28.57 -8.84 -33.01
CA LEU A 171 29.01 -8.61 -31.65
C LEU A 171 30.53 -8.41 -31.65
N PRO A 172 31.04 -7.44 -30.90
CA PRO A 172 32.46 -7.26 -30.72
C PRO A 172 33.01 -8.54 -30.14
N GLY A 173 34.22 -8.92 -30.57
CA GLY A 173 35.06 -9.79 -29.76
C GLY A 173 35.41 -9.11 -28.42
N ASP A 174 36.60 -9.35 -27.88
CA ASP A 174 37.03 -8.80 -26.58
C ASP A 174 37.24 -7.25 -26.53
N ILE A 175 36.78 -6.49 -27.52
CA ILE A 175 37.02 -5.05 -27.62
C ILE A 175 36.03 -4.28 -26.72
N ARG A 176 36.57 -3.69 -25.65
CA ARG A 176 35.82 -2.92 -24.65
C ARG A 176 35.80 -1.43 -24.99
N ALA A 177 34.70 -0.93 -25.56
CA ALA A 177 34.48 0.52 -25.64
C ALA A 177 33.93 1.08 -24.30
N PRO A 178 34.40 2.24 -23.82
CA PRO A 178 34.08 2.79 -22.48
C PRO A 178 32.71 3.49 -22.36
N ARG A 179 31.83 3.39 -23.36
CA ARG A 179 30.53 4.09 -23.35
C ARG A 179 29.57 3.48 -22.32
N PRO A 180 28.69 4.28 -21.69
CA PRO A 180 27.66 3.77 -20.78
C PRO A 180 26.68 2.85 -21.53
N VAL A 181 26.27 1.76 -20.88
CA VAL A 181 25.32 0.77 -21.41
C VAL A 181 24.20 0.54 -20.39
N PRO A 182 22.92 0.71 -20.76
CA PRO A 182 22.43 1.21 -22.06
C PRO A 182 22.71 2.70 -22.30
N LEU A 183 22.68 3.10 -23.57
CA LEU A 183 22.58 4.50 -23.98
C LEU A 183 21.10 4.92 -23.90
N TRP A 184 20.79 5.95 -23.12
CA TRP A 184 19.44 6.49 -23.03
C TRP A 184 19.26 7.62 -24.02
N HIS A 185 18.05 7.78 -24.54
CA HIS A 185 17.72 8.84 -25.51
C HIS A 185 16.65 9.76 -24.95
N CYS A 186 16.78 11.06 -25.23
CA CYS A 186 15.75 12.04 -24.94
C CYS A 186 14.53 11.76 -25.85
N PRO A 187 13.31 11.60 -25.31
CA PRO A 187 12.12 11.34 -26.13
C PRO A 187 11.71 12.54 -27.01
N GLU A 188 12.10 13.76 -26.61
CA GLU A 188 11.74 14.98 -27.35
C GLU A 188 12.67 15.21 -28.54
N CYS A 189 14.00 15.09 -28.37
CA CYS A 189 14.98 15.42 -29.42
C CYS A 189 15.87 14.27 -29.89
N GLY A 190 15.78 13.06 -29.29
CA GLY A 190 16.62 11.92 -29.65
C GLY A 190 18.05 11.94 -29.08
N ALA A 191 18.48 13.05 -28.47
CA ALA A 191 19.83 13.19 -27.94
C ALA A 191 20.19 12.13 -26.89
N ALA A 192 21.45 11.71 -26.89
CA ALA A 192 22.02 10.87 -25.84
C ALA A 192 21.84 11.52 -24.45
N ALA A 193 21.40 10.73 -23.49
CA ALA A 193 21.15 11.14 -22.13
C ALA A 193 21.77 10.15 -21.12
N ALA A 194 22.07 10.65 -19.92
CA ALA A 194 22.39 9.80 -18.79
C ALA A 194 21.18 8.93 -18.39
N GLU A 195 21.38 7.91 -17.55
CA GLU A 195 20.30 7.03 -17.10
C GLU A 195 19.23 7.77 -16.26
N HIS A 196 19.64 8.78 -15.48
CA HIS A 196 18.74 9.58 -14.62
C HIS A 196 19.00 11.08 -14.78
N PRO A 197 18.77 11.64 -15.98
CA PRO A 197 19.00 13.06 -16.22
C PRO A 197 17.90 13.88 -15.52
N GLN A 198 18.25 14.98 -14.87
CA GLN A 198 17.25 15.96 -14.41
C GLN A 198 16.71 16.79 -15.59
N GLN A 199 17.55 17.03 -16.60
CA GLN A 199 17.21 17.75 -17.82
C GLN A 199 18.02 17.22 -19.01
N CYS A 200 17.50 17.35 -20.22
CA CYS A 200 18.25 17.04 -21.44
C CYS A 200 19.37 18.08 -21.66
N THR A 201 20.58 17.62 -21.98
CA THR A 201 21.72 18.52 -22.25
C THR A 201 21.53 19.34 -23.52
N GLN A 202 20.84 18.78 -24.53
CA GLN A 202 20.60 19.41 -25.83
C GLN A 202 19.34 20.28 -25.83
N CYS A 203 18.15 19.71 -25.68
CA CYS A 203 16.88 20.45 -25.78
C CYS A 203 16.38 21.07 -24.46
N LYS A 204 17.13 20.91 -23.36
CA LYS A 204 16.83 21.45 -22.01
C LYS A 204 15.50 20.99 -21.40
N THR A 205 14.83 20.00 -21.99
CA THR A 205 13.59 19.46 -21.45
C THR A 205 13.83 18.85 -20.06
N PRO A 206 13.09 19.26 -19.01
CA PRO A 206 13.20 18.69 -17.68
C PRO A 206 12.52 17.31 -17.60
N PHE A 207 13.05 16.45 -16.74
CA PHE A 207 12.53 15.10 -16.50
C PHE A 207 12.03 14.95 -15.07
N LYS A 208 10.97 14.16 -14.92
CA LYS A 208 10.46 13.71 -13.63
C LYS A 208 11.51 12.86 -12.93
N THR A 209 11.68 13.07 -11.62
CA THR A 209 12.69 12.36 -10.84
C THR A 209 12.06 11.29 -9.94
N ARG A 210 12.78 10.18 -9.72
CA ARG A 210 12.32 9.10 -8.81
C ARG A 210 12.11 9.63 -7.39
N ARG A 211 13.03 10.48 -6.90
CA ARG A 211 12.95 11.06 -5.55
C ARG A 211 11.66 11.86 -5.35
N GLN A 212 11.28 12.67 -6.33
CA GLN A 212 10.04 13.43 -6.27
C GLN A 212 8.80 12.53 -6.33
N ALA A 213 8.82 11.49 -7.16
CA ALA A 213 7.74 10.52 -7.24
C ALA A 213 7.52 9.78 -5.91
N ALA A 214 8.61 9.31 -5.29
CA ALA A 214 8.58 8.67 -3.98
C ALA A 214 8.10 9.64 -2.89
N ALA A 215 8.66 10.86 -2.83
CA ALA A 215 8.25 11.87 -1.86
C ALA A 215 6.75 12.20 -1.98
N LEU A 216 6.21 12.26 -3.19
CA LEU A 216 4.78 12.47 -3.42
C LEU A 216 3.93 11.28 -2.94
N ALA A 217 4.34 10.04 -3.21
CA ALA A 217 3.64 8.85 -2.72
C ALA A 217 3.63 8.78 -1.18
N LEU A 218 4.75 9.11 -0.54
CA LEU A 218 4.85 9.18 0.91
C LEU A 218 3.93 10.28 1.48
N ALA A 219 3.89 11.45 0.82
CA ALA A 219 3.15 12.59 1.30
C ALA A 219 1.63 12.49 1.12
N PHE A 220 1.14 11.88 0.04
CA PHE A 220 -0.30 11.78 -0.22
C PHE A 220 -0.66 10.50 -0.96
N PRO A 221 -1.76 9.83 -0.57
CA PRO A 221 -2.18 8.60 -1.21
C PRO A 221 -2.33 8.72 -2.73
N GLY A 222 -1.71 7.83 -3.50
CA GLY A 222 -1.76 7.86 -4.97
C GLY A 222 -1.00 9.01 -5.66
N ALA A 223 -0.49 10.02 -4.96
CA ALA A 223 0.09 11.20 -5.61
C ALA A 223 1.35 10.90 -6.42
N GLY A 224 2.18 9.95 -5.98
CA GLY A 224 3.35 9.50 -6.74
C GLY A 224 2.97 8.89 -8.09
N LEU A 225 1.85 8.16 -8.17
CA LEU A 225 1.35 7.54 -9.40
C LEU A 225 0.66 8.57 -10.32
N PHE A 226 -0.04 9.55 -9.76
CA PHE A 226 -0.52 10.71 -10.51
C PHE A 226 0.63 11.49 -11.13
N PHE A 227 1.68 11.74 -10.34
CA PHE A 227 2.91 12.33 -10.83
C PHE A 227 3.57 11.46 -11.90
N ALA A 228 3.55 10.14 -11.76
CA ALA A 228 4.00 9.22 -12.80
C ALA A 228 3.10 9.25 -14.06
N GLY A 229 1.91 9.88 -14.04
CA GLY A 229 1.01 9.97 -15.18
C GLY A 229 0.10 8.75 -15.35
N HIS A 230 -0.17 8.02 -14.27
CA HIS A 230 -1.04 6.84 -14.23
C HIS A 230 -2.26 7.10 -13.34
N PRO A 231 -3.25 7.89 -13.80
CA PRO A 231 -4.36 8.33 -12.96
C PRO A 231 -5.23 7.19 -12.44
N ILE A 232 -5.49 6.15 -13.26
CA ILE A 232 -6.30 5.00 -12.84
C ILE A 232 -5.61 4.24 -11.70
N LEU A 233 -4.31 3.95 -11.84
CA LEU A 233 -3.55 3.32 -10.76
C LEU A 233 -3.50 4.21 -9.52
N ALA A 234 -3.32 5.52 -9.71
CA ALA A 234 -3.28 6.46 -8.61
C ALA A 234 -4.60 6.51 -7.83
N THR A 235 -5.74 6.38 -8.50
CA THR A 235 -7.04 6.26 -7.85
C THR A 235 -7.19 4.94 -7.09
N LEU A 236 -6.74 3.82 -7.66
CA LEU A 236 -6.78 2.52 -6.97
C LEU A 236 -5.86 2.51 -5.73
N ASP A 237 -4.65 3.05 -5.86
CA ASP A 237 -3.69 3.22 -4.76
C ASP A 237 -4.25 4.14 -3.68
N PHE A 238 -4.87 5.27 -4.06
CA PHE A 238 -5.57 6.16 -3.14
C PHE A 238 -6.69 5.46 -2.35
N LEU A 239 -7.53 4.67 -3.03
CA LEU A 239 -8.61 3.93 -2.37
C LEU A 239 -8.07 2.84 -1.43
N GLY A 240 -7.04 2.10 -1.86
CA GLY A 240 -6.39 1.08 -1.05
C GLY A 240 -5.74 1.67 0.19
N GLU A 241 -5.01 2.77 0.04
CA GLU A 241 -4.43 3.52 1.16
C GLU A 241 -5.51 4.04 2.11
N ILE A 242 -6.60 4.67 1.61
CA ILE A 242 -7.70 5.13 2.46
C ILE A 242 -8.30 3.99 3.28
N LEU A 243 -8.50 2.82 2.69
CA LEU A 243 -9.00 1.65 3.41
C LEU A 243 -8.07 1.26 4.56
N VAL A 244 -6.74 1.31 4.35
CA VAL A 244 -5.76 1.07 5.42
C VAL A 244 -5.84 2.16 6.48
N TYR A 245 -5.96 3.45 6.12
CA TYR A 245 -6.15 4.53 7.09
C TYR A 245 -7.42 4.33 7.94
N ILE A 246 -8.53 3.93 7.33
CA ILE A 246 -9.78 3.63 8.04
C ILE A 246 -9.58 2.45 9.00
N LEU A 247 -8.93 1.38 8.56
CA LEU A 247 -8.64 0.23 9.42
C LEU A 247 -7.79 0.63 10.63
N VAL A 248 -6.75 1.44 10.42
CA VAL A 248 -5.92 1.98 11.51
C VAL A 248 -6.73 2.86 12.45
N ALA A 249 -7.62 3.71 11.93
CA ALA A 249 -8.52 4.51 12.76
C ALA A 249 -9.46 3.62 13.60
N ILE A 250 -10.01 2.55 13.03
CA ILE A 250 -10.83 1.58 13.78
C ILE A 250 -10.01 0.90 14.88
N LEU A 251 -8.77 0.51 14.62
CA LEU A 251 -7.89 -0.07 15.64
C LEU A 251 -7.69 0.89 16.84
N PHE A 252 -7.60 2.20 16.58
CA PHE A 252 -7.54 3.20 17.66
C PHE A 252 -8.87 3.35 18.39
N LEU A 253 -9.99 3.36 17.68
CA LEU A 253 -11.31 3.53 18.29
C LEU A 253 -11.75 2.32 19.14
N VAL A 254 -11.30 1.12 18.79
CA VAL A 254 -11.65 -0.13 19.50
C VAL A 254 -10.66 -0.45 20.62
N ALA A 255 -9.48 0.19 20.66
CA ALA A 255 -8.52 -0.03 21.74
C ALA A 255 -9.05 0.58 23.05
N SER A 256 -9.29 -0.29 24.03
CA SER A 256 -9.93 0.04 25.29
C SER A 256 -8.94 0.40 26.40
N GLY A 257 -7.66 0.08 26.23
CA GLY A 257 -6.62 0.33 27.23
C GLY A 257 -5.24 0.69 26.67
N PRO A 258 -4.28 1.07 27.54
CA PRO A 258 -2.96 1.54 27.11
C PRO A 258 -2.14 0.50 26.33
N SER A 259 -2.22 -0.78 26.70
CA SER A 259 -1.53 -1.87 26.01
C SER A 259 -2.09 -2.12 24.61
N GLU A 260 -3.43 -2.09 24.47
CA GLU A 260 -4.13 -2.20 23.19
C GLU A 260 -3.85 -0.99 22.30
N MET A 261 -3.77 0.21 22.87
CA MET A 261 -3.36 1.43 22.18
C MET A 261 -1.94 1.31 21.63
N VAL A 262 -0.99 0.84 22.44
CA VAL A 262 0.38 0.59 21.97
C VAL A 262 0.40 -0.45 20.85
N ALA A 263 -0.38 -1.52 20.96
CA ALA A 263 -0.52 -2.52 19.91
C ALA A 263 -1.12 -1.91 18.62
N ALA A 264 -2.18 -1.10 18.73
CA ALA A 264 -2.81 -0.40 17.61
C ALA A 264 -1.83 0.55 16.91
N VAL A 265 -1.02 1.31 17.67
CA VAL A 265 0.05 2.16 17.13
C VAL A 265 1.06 1.32 16.35
N ILE A 266 1.58 0.23 16.94
CA ILE A 266 2.60 -0.61 16.30
C ILE A 266 2.06 -1.23 15.01
N VAL A 267 0.89 -1.87 15.09
CA VAL A 267 0.24 -2.50 13.94
C VAL A 267 -0.07 -1.47 12.86
N GLY A 268 -0.63 -0.32 13.24
CA GLY A 268 -0.95 0.75 12.30
C GLY A 268 0.29 1.32 11.61
N LEU A 269 1.37 1.57 12.34
CA LEU A 269 2.64 2.02 11.77
C LEU A 269 3.23 1.00 10.80
N VAL A 270 3.18 -0.29 11.12
CA VAL A 270 3.66 -1.37 10.24
C VAL A 270 2.84 -1.42 8.96
N MET A 271 1.50 -1.40 9.05
CA MET A 271 0.61 -1.39 7.89
C MET A 271 0.91 -0.19 6.99
N LEU A 272 0.91 1.02 7.55
CA LEU A 272 1.16 2.25 6.80
C LEU A 272 2.56 2.27 6.20
N PHE A 273 3.58 1.76 6.90
CA PHE A 273 4.95 1.68 6.38
C PHE A 273 5.01 0.83 5.11
N PHE A 274 4.44 -0.37 5.13
CA PHE A 274 4.46 -1.26 3.97
C PHE A 274 3.66 -0.69 2.80
N THR A 275 2.47 -0.16 3.06
CA THR A 275 1.65 0.48 2.01
C THR A 275 2.41 1.66 1.38
N LYS A 276 2.99 2.55 2.19
CA LYS A 276 3.76 3.70 1.69
C LYS A 276 5.03 3.28 0.94
N LEU A 277 5.71 2.23 1.40
CA LEU A 277 6.89 1.69 0.73
C LEU A 277 6.53 1.12 -0.65
N GLU A 278 5.43 0.39 -0.75
CA GLU A 278 4.91 -0.14 -2.02
C GLU A 278 4.59 0.99 -3.01
N SER A 279 3.75 1.97 -2.60
CA SER A 279 3.35 3.09 -3.45
C SER A 279 4.55 3.94 -3.89
N ALA A 280 5.52 4.17 -2.98
CA ALA A 280 6.76 4.89 -3.31
C ALA A 280 7.65 4.10 -4.29
N HIS A 281 7.74 2.78 -4.13
CA HIS A 281 8.49 1.92 -5.05
C HIS A 281 7.83 1.89 -6.44
N MET A 282 6.52 1.66 -6.51
CA MET A 282 5.77 1.67 -7.78
C MET A 282 5.91 3.00 -8.51
N ALA A 283 5.70 4.11 -7.81
CA ALA A 283 5.85 5.46 -8.37
C ALA A 283 7.27 5.69 -8.89
N SER A 284 8.29 5.26 -8.14
CA SER A 284 9.70 5.37 -8.54
C SER A 284 10.01 4.57 -9.80
N VAL A 285 9.52 3.33 -9.90
CA VAL A 285 9.70 2.46 -11.07
C VAL A 285 9.00 3.03 -12.31
N LEU A 286 7.81 3.62 -12.16
CA LEU A 286 7.07 4.23 -13.26
C LEU A 286 7.62 5.59 -13.71
N VAL A 287 8.30 6.33 -12.83
CA VAL A 287 8.96 7.60 -13.16
C VAL A 287 10.37 7.41 -13.73
N HIS A 288 11.04 6.31 -13.40
CA HIS A 288 12.35 5.94 -13.95
C HIS A 288 12.41 5.97 -15.51
N ARG A 289 11.25 6.01 -16.16
CA ARG A 289 11.05 5.91 -17.61
C ARG A 289 11.19 7.24 -18.37
N THR A 290 12.14 8.10 -17.97
CA THR A 290 12.47 9.40 -18.62
C THR A 290 11.24 10.21 -19.03
N LYS A 291 10.28 10.35 -18.12
CA LYS A 291 9.06 11.14 -18.36
C LYS A 291 9.38 12.62 -18.25
N VAL A 292 8.94 13.41 -19.23
CA VAL A 292 9.08 14.87 -19.21
C VAL A 292 8.25 15.47 -18.08
N ASP A 293 8.82 16.41 -17.32
CA ASP A 293 8.09 17.17 -16.30
C ASP A 293 7.65 18.54 -16.84
N ARG A 294 6.37 18.66 -17.23
CA ARG A 294 5.83 19.94 -17.68
C ARG A 294 5.27 20.82 -16.54
N LYS A 295 5.19 20.33 -15.29
CA LYS A 295 4.41 20.98 -14.21
C LYS A 295 5.06 20.92 -12.82
N GLU A 296 6.39 20.98 -12.73
CA GLU A 296 7.15 20.79 -11.49
C GLU A 296 6.62 21.59 -10.27
N LYS A 297 6.38 22.90 -10.44
CA LYS A 297 5.94 23.80 -9.33
C LYS A 297 4.61 23.37 -8.68
N LYS A 298 3.69 22.76 -9.44
CA LYS A 298 2.38 22.34 -8.91
C LYS A 298 2.53 21.18 -7.92
N TRP A 299 3.45 20.25 -8.20
CA TRP A 299 3.59 19.03 -7.41
C TRP A 299 4.17 19.27 -6.02
N ARG A 300 5.07 20.25 -5.86
CA ARG A 300 5.63 20.59 -4.55
C ARG A 300 4.55 21.06 -3.56
N ARG A 301 3.56 21.83 -4.04
CA ARG A 301 2.43 22.27 -3.20
C ARG A 301 1.52 21.10 -2.82
N VAL A 302 1.25 20.19 -3.76
CA VAL A 302 0.46 18.98 -3.50
C VAL A 302 1.13 18.10 -2.44
N ALA A 303 2.46 17.95 -2.47
CA ALA A 303 3.19 17.20 -1.44
C ALA A 303 3.00 17.80 -0.05
N ILE A 304 3.15 19.13 0.09
CA ILE A 304 3.06 19.80 1.40
C ILE A 304 1.64 19.71 1.95
N VAL A 305 0.63 20.04 1.14
CA VAL A 305 -0.78 19.97 1.56
C VAL A 305 -1.17 18.53 1.89
N GLY A 306 -0.75 17.58 1.05
CA GLY A 306 -1.04 16.17 1.27
C GLY A 306 -0.44 15.64 2.57
N ALA A 307 0.83 15.97 2.85
CA ALA A 307 1.49 15.57 4.08
C ALA A 307 0.78 16.13 5.32
N ALA A 308 0.35 17.40 5.28
CA ALA A 308 -0.41 18.00 6.37
C ALA A 308 -1.75 17.28 6.59
N VAL A 309 -2.47 16.97 5.52
CA VAL A 309 -3.75 16.23 5.59
C VAL A 309 -3.54 14.82 6.17
N SER A 310 -2.53 14.08 5.69
CA SER A 310 -2.22 12.75 6.23
C SER A 310 -1.84 12.77 7.70
N LEU A 311 -1.13 13.80 8.17
CA LEU A 311 -0.82 13.97 9.60
C LEU A 311 -2.08 14.20 10.42
N VAL A 312 -3.01 15.03 9.95
CA VAL A 312 -4.30 15.25 10.63
C VAL A 312 -5.09 13.95 10.74
N PHE A 313 -5.18 13.17 9.66
CA PHE A 313 -5.88 11.88 9.69
C PHE A 313 -5.24 10.83 10.60
N LEU A 314 -3.94 10.91 10.87
CA LEU A 314 -3.25 10.00 11.79
C LEU A 314 -3.35 10.46 13.25
N ALA A 315 -3.36 11.77 13.49
CA ALA A 315 -3.43 12.33 14.83
C ALA A 315 -4.87 12.38 15.37
N LEU A 316 -5.87 12.52 14.49
CA LEU A 316 -7.25 12.71 14.92
C LEU A 316 -7.86 11.48 15.62
N PRO A 317 -7.72 10.22 15.13
CA PRO A 317 -8.35 9.08 15.81
C PRO A 317 -7.85 8.88 17.24
N PRO A 318 -6.53 8.93 17.55
CA PRO A 318 -6.07 8.89 18.93
C PRO A 318 -6.61 10.03 19.79
N LEU A 319 -6.77 11.24 19.23
CA LEU A 319 -7.32 12.38 19.97
C LEU A 319 -8.83 12.24 20.24
N LEU A 320 -9.54 11.49 19.40
CA LEU A 320 -10.96 11.18 19.57
C LEU A 320 -11.19 9.92 20.41
N SER A 321 -10.19 9.04 20.55
CA SER A 321 -10.31 7.88 21.41
C SER A 321 -10.17 8.32 22.86
N GLY A 322 -11.24 8.17 23.65
CA GLY A 322 -11.34 8.62 25.05
C GLY A 322 -10.10 8.31 25.91
N SER A 323 -9.43 7.19 25.59
CA SER A 323 -8.10 6.77 26.08
C SER A 323 -6.98 7.82 26.22
N LEU A 324 -6.98 8.89 25.41
CA LEU A 324 -5.96 9.96 25.48
C LEU A 324 -6.51 11.28 26.02
N GLY A 325 -7.83 11.47 25.95
CA GLY A 325 -8.49 12.72 26.35
C GLY A 325 -8.81 12.74 27.83
N ASN A 326 -9.34 11.63 28.35
CA ASN A 326 -9.77 11.53 29.73
C ASN A 326 -8.85 10.57 30.45
N LYS A 327 -8.17 11.07 31.48
CA LYS A 327 -7.59 10.23 32.50
C LYS A 327 -8.63 10.13 33.59
N LEU A 328 -8.94 8.91 34.01
CA LEU A 328 -9.65 8.65 35.25
C LEU A 328 -8.98 9.52 36.32
N ASP A 329 -9.70 10.47 36.90
CA ASP A 329 -9.10 11.43 37.84
C ASP A 329 -9.20 10.93 39.28
N ARG A 330 -10.16 10.03 39.53
CA ARG A 330 -10.46 9.47 40.83
C ARG A 330 -10.77 7.98 40.78
N ASP A 331 -10.52 7.32 41.89
CA ASP A 331 -10.86 5.91 42.11
C ASP A 331 -11.70 5.78 43.39
N LEU A 332 -12.47 4.70 43.48
CA LEU A 332 -13.29 4.41 44.65
C LEU A 332 -12.48 3.60 45.66
N ASP A 333 -12.29 4.17 46.85
CA ASP A 333 -11.68 3.50 47.98
C ASP A 333 -12.75 3.11 49.00
N LEU A 334 -12.86 1.80 49.27
CA LEU A 334 -13.78 1.22 50.22
C LEU A 334 -13.12 0.92 51.57
N SER A 335 -11.84 1.29 51.78
CA SER A 335 -11.10 1.01 53.03
C SER A 335 -11.69 1.68 54.26
N ALA A 336 -12.41 2.80 54.08
CA ALA A 336 -13.02 3.57 55.16
C ALA A 336 -14.39 3.00 55.58
N ASN A 337 -14.47 1.71 55.91
CA ASN A 337 -15.73 1.07 56.32
C ASN A 337 -15.65 0.47 57.74
N ALA A 338 -16.78 0.47 58.44
CA ALA A 338 -16.94 -0.24 59.72
C ALA A 338 -17.35 -1.71 59.55
N LEU A 339 -17.53 -2.17 58.31
CA LEU A 339 -18.13 -3.45 57.93
C LEU A 339 -17.11 -4.59 57.76
N GLY A 340 -15.81 -4.32 57.99
CA GLY A 340 -14.76 -5.32 57.94
C GLY A 340 -14.31 -5.71 56.53
N TRP A 341 -14.46 -4.83 55.53
CA TRP A 341 -13.88 -5.10 54.21
C TRP A 341 -12.36 -4.89 54.23
N SER A 342 -11.63 -5.84 53.64
CA SER A 342 -10.18 -5.84 53.48
C SER A 342 -9.82 -6.00 52.01
N GLY A 343 -8.78 -5.33 51.53
CA GLY A 343 -8.44 -5.35 50.10
C GLY A 343 -7.77 -4.05 49.69
N GLY A 344 -7.79 -3.75 48.39
CA GLY A 344 -7.23 -2.51 47.87
C GLY A 344 -6.97 -2.52 46.37
N HIS A 345 -6.16 -1.55 45.93
CA HIS A 345 -5.87 -1.28 44.52
C HIS A 345 -4.65 -2.03 43.99
N ASP A 346 -3.92 -2.78 44.83
CA ASP A 346 -2.74 -3.55 44.43
C ASP A 346 -3.17 -4.90 43.83
N PRO A 347 -2.99 -5.14 42.52
CA PRO A 347 -3.44 -6.37 41.88
C PRO A 347 -2.74 -7.62 42.38
N SER A 348 -1.59 -7.49 43.05
CA SER A 348 -0.90 -8.62 43.67
C SER A 348 -1.59 -9.14 44.95
N GLN A 349 -2.54 -8.37 45.50
CA GLN A 349 -3.33 -8.73 46.67
C GLN A 349 -4.70 -9.32 46.31
N TRP A 350 -5.10 -9.27 45.03
CA TRP A 350 -6.40 -9.73 44.57
C TRP A 350 -6.47 -11.26 44.51
N GLN A 351 -7.58 -11.83 44.97
CA GLN A 351 -7.81 -13.26 45.09
C GLN A 351 -8.57 -13.83 43.88
N PHE A 352 -9.36 -13.02 43.18
CA PHE A 352 -10.22 -13.48 42.08
C PHE A 352 -9.65 -13.20 40.67
N GLY A 353 -8.40 -12.73 40.60
CA GLY A 353 -7.71 -12.44 39.34
C GLY A 353 -7.83 -10.97 38.94
N ILE A 354 -7.35 -10.64 37.74
CA ILE A 354 -7.32 -9.27 37.21
C ILE A 354 -8.21 -9.24 35.97
N GLU A 355 -9.26 -8.43 36.02
CA GLU A 355 -10.10 -8.13 34.87
C GLU A 355 -9.75 -6.78 34.23
N THR A 356 -10.14 -6.60 32.97
CA THR A 356 -9.99 -5.33 32.26
C THR A 356 -10.75 -4.23 32.99
N ASN A 357 -10.11 -3.09 33.23
CA ASN A 357 -10.64 -1.94 33.96
C ASN A 357 -10.95 -2.18 35.45
N GLN A 358 -10.62 -3.34 36.01
CA GLN A 358 -10.72 -3.55 37.46
C GLN A 358 -9.70 -2.66 38.17
N ARG A 359 -10.16 -1.98 39.20
CA ARG A 359 -9.42 -0.96 39.95
C ARG A 359 -9.12 -1.38 41.37
N SER A 360 -10.05 -2.09 42.01
CA SER A 360 -9.84 -2.63 43.35
C SER A 360 -10.70 -3.87 43.59
N GLU A 361 -10.24 -4.68 44.55
CA GLU A 361 -10.95 -5.84 45.08
C GLU A 361 -11.03 -5.72 46.60
N TRP A 362 -12.21 -5.99 47.15
CA TRP A 362 -12.50 -5.89 48.58
C TRP A 362 -13.23 -7.14 49.04
N ILE A 363 -12.72 -7.78 50.08
CA ILE A 363 -13.21 -9.03 50.63
C ILE A 363 -13.55 -8.82 52.11
N ARG A 364 -14.76 -9.22 52.49
CA ARG A 364 -15.22 -9.19 53.87
C ARG A 364 -14.86 -10.49 54.60
N ASP A 365 -14.83 -10.45 55.92
CA ASP A 365 -14.51 -11.61 56.78
C ASP A 365 -15.38 -12.87 56.53
N ASP A 366 -16.57 -12.71 55.95
CA ASP A 366 -17.47 -13.82 55.59
C ASP A 366 -17.25 -14.36 54.17
N GLY A 367 -16.25 -13.85 53.45
CA GLY A 367 -15.87 -14.30 52.11
C GLY A 367 -16.60 -13.61 50.97
N LYS A 368 -17.53 -12.68 51.24
CA LYS A 368 -18.14 -11.86 50.19
C LYS A 368 -17.10 -10.94 49.56
N ALA A 369 -17.16 -10.79 48.23
CA ALA A 369 -16.25 -9.95 47.47
C ALA A 369 -17.01 -8.84 46.74
N VAL A 370 -16.43 -7.64 46.76
CA VAL A 370 -16.84 -6.47 45.98
C VAL A 370 -15.69 -6.08 45.07
N PHE A 371 -16.04 -5.82 43.83
CA PHE A 371 -15.12 -5.43 42.78
C PHE A 371 -15.48 -4.03 42.31
N VAL A 372 -14.46 -3.21 42.09
CA VAL A 372 -14.62 -1.89 41.48
C VAL A 372 -13.97 -1.93 40.11
N TRP A 373 -14.74 -1.57 39.09
CA TRP A 373 -14.21 -1.25 37.76
C TRP A 373 -14.40 0.23 37.49
N SER A 374 -13.47 0.85 36.77
CA SER A 374 -13.63 2.24 36.39
C SER A 374 -12.97 2.54 35.06
N TRP A 375 -13.63 3.38 34.26
CA TRP A 375 -13.13 3.84 32.98
C TRP A 375 -13.71 5.21 32.65
N THR A 376 -13.04 5.91 31.76
CA THR A 376 -13.50 7.21 31.29
C THR A 376 -14.58 7.03 30.24
N MET A 377 -15.64 7.83 30.32
CA MET A 377 -16.73 7.81 29.35
C MET A 377 -16.25 8.24 27.97
N GLY A 378 -16.71 7.53 26.93
CA GLY A 378 -16.45 7.90 25.54
C GLY A 378 -17.13 9.24 25.18
N THR A 379 -16.55 10.00 24.25
CA THR A 379 -17.10 11.33 23.86
C THR A 379 -18.51 11.28 23.24
N ASP A 380 -18.93 10.11 22.78
CA ASP A 380 -20.24 9.82 22.20
C ASP A 380 -21.11 8.94 23.10
N GLU A 381 -20.60 8.50 24.24
CA GLU A 381 -21.38 7.80 25.24
C GLU A 381 -22.25 8.80 26.01
N THR A 382 -23.48 8.40 26.31
CA THR A 382 -24.38 9.12 27.22
C THR A 382 -24.82 8.18 28.33
N TYR A 383 -25.35 8.74 29.42
CA TYR A 383 -25.95 7.96 30.50
C TYR A 383 -26.96 6.95 29.95
N GLU A 384 -27.81 7.38 29.01
CA GLU A 384 -28.83 6.55 28.39
C GLU A 384 -28.23 5.45 27.50
N SER A 385 -27.16 5.73 26.76
CA SER A 385 -26.53 4.72 25.91
C SER A 385 -25.84 3.63 26.75
N LEU A 386 -25.19 4.01 27.85
CA LEU A 386 -24.57 3.06 28.78
C LEU A 386 -25.64 2.25 29.51
N ALA A 387 -26.67 2.89 30.05
CA ALA A 387 -27.81 2.18 30.66
C ALA A 387 -28.44 1.20 29.68
N ALA A 388 -28.64 1.59 28.41
CA ALA A 388 -29.14 0.70 27.37
C ALA A 388 -28.19 -0.48 27.09
N ALA A 389 -26.88 -0.27 27.08
CA ALA A 389 -25.90 -1.34 26.87
C ALA A 389 -25.98 -2.40 27.96
N PHE A 390 -26.03 -2.00 29.24
CA PHE A 390 -26.21 -2.92 30.36
C PHE A 390 -27.56 -3.68 30.32
N ASN A 391 -28.60 -3.09 29.71
CA ASN A 391 -29.93 -3.73 29.59
C ASN A 391 -30.04 -4.77 28.44
N THR A 392 -29.16 -4.75 27.43
CA THR A 392 -29.28 -5.64 26.27
C THR A 392 -28.90 -7.12 26.54
N GLY A 393 -28.41 -7.43 27.75
CA GLY A 393 -28.00 -8.77 28.19
C GLY A 393 -29.12 -9.81 28.35
N GLY A 394 -30.40 -9.42 28.21
CA GLY A 394 -31.49 -10.35 27.93
C GLY A 394 -32.41 -10.73 29.10
N GLN A 395 -32.06 -10.43 30.35
CA GLN A 395 -33.00 -10.44 31.47
C GLN A 395 -32.52 -9.41 32.49
N GLU A 396 -33.15 -8.23 32.53
CA GLU A 396 -33.53 -7.50 33.75
C GLU A 396 -34.03 -6.07 33.49
N ILE A 397 -34.73 -5.54 34.51
CA ILE A 397 -35.49 -4.28 34.53
C ILE A 397 -34.59 -3.21 35.17
N PRO A 398 -34.44 -2.01 34.58
CA PRO A 398 -33.73 -0.92 35.25
C PRO A 398 -34.48 -0.55 36.52
N THR A 399 -33.91 -0.87 37.67
CA THR A 399 -34.56 -0.65 38.95
C THR A 399 -33.89 0.54 39.62
N GLU A 400 -34.51 1.70 39.34
CA GLU A 400 -34.32 2.97 40.04
C GLU A 400 -33.00 3.70 39.75
N SER A 401 -33.15 4.93 39.28
CA SER A 401 -32.08 5.93 39.35
C SER A 401 -31.70 6.11 40.82
N ILE A 402 -30.43 5.95 41.13
CA ILE A 402 -29.88 6.15 42.47
C ILE A 402 -29.04 7.41 42.49
N SER A 403 -28.98 8.04 43.66
CA SER A 403 -27.98 9.07 43.92
C SER A 403 -27.28 8.74 45.22
N VAL A 404 -25.97 8.52 45.15
CA VAL A 404 -25.15 8.11 46.29
C VAL A 404 -23.93 9.01 46.37
N ALA A 405 -23.71 9.63 47.54
CA ALA A 405 -22.54 10.46 47.80
C ALA A 405 -22.21 11.46 46.66
N ASP A 406 -23.24 12.16 46.16
CA ASP A 406 -23.18 13.14 45.06
C ASP A 406 -23.03 12.57 43.64
N LEU A 407 -23.14 11.25 43.45
CA LEU A 407 -23.09 10.56 42.16
C LEU A 407 -24.48 10.31 41.63
N ASP A 408 -24.61 10.35 40.32
CA ASP A 408 -25.79 9.84 39.61
C ASP A 408 -25.51 8.41 39.18
N GLY A 409 -26.52 7.55 39.16
CA GLY A 409 -26.30 6.17 38.76
C GLY A 409 -27.57 5.35 38.63
N PHE A 410 -27.37 4.08 38.31
CA PHE A 410 -28.43 3.09 38.28
C PHE A 410 -27.93 1.74 38.77
N ARG A 411 -28.88 0.92 39.20
CA ARG A 411 -28.64 -0.47 39.58
C ARG A 411 -29.01 -1.41 38.45
N VAL A 412 -28.22 -2.46 38.31
CA VAL A 412 -28.45 -3.57 37.38
C VAL A 412 -28.23 -4.84 38.15
N HIS A 413 -29.17 -5.78 38.08
CA HIS A 413 -28.84 -7.16 38.41
C HIS A 413 -28.73 -7.98 37.12
N GLN A 414 -27.92 -9.03 37.19
CA GLN A 414 -27.72 -9.92 36.08
C GLN A 414 -27.62 -11.33 36.63
N SER A 415 -28.66 -12.13 36.39
CA SER A 415 -28.65 -13.55 36.71
C SER A 415 -27.73 -14.31 35.76
N ASP A 416 -26.88 -15.18 36.31
CA ASP A 416 -26.00 -16.07 35.56
C ASP A 416 -25.92 -17.45 36.26
N PHE A 417 -25.30 -18.43 35.61
CA PHE A 417 -25.18 -19.79 36.13
C PHE A 417 -23.70 -20.17 36.25
N ASP A 418 -23.34 -20.86 37.32
CA ASP A 418 -21.99 -21.41 37.45
C ASP A 418 -21.82 -22.72 36.66
N ASP A 419 -20.63 -23.30 36.72
CA ASP A 419 -20.31 -24.57 36.04
C ASP A 419 -21.14 -25.77 36.58
N GLU A 420 -21.71 -25.66 37.78
CA GLU A 420 -22.56 -26.67 38.41
C GLU A 420 -24.06 -26.47 38.09
N GLY A 421 -24.40 -25.33 37.47
CA GLY A 421 -25.75 -24.95 37.09
C GLY A 421 -26.52 -24.23 38.20
N ASP A 422 -25.85 -23.84 39.28
CA ASP A 422 -26.44 -23.03 40.33
C ASP A 422 -26.55 -21.58 39.86
N THR A 423 -27.69 -20.95 40.16
CA THR A 423 -27.96 -19.57 39.78
C THR A 423 -27.32 -18.63 40.79
N TYR A 424 -26.53 -17.67 40.31
CA TYR A 424 -26.09 -16.53 41.08
C TYR A 424 -26.53 -15.23 40.41
N VAL A 425 -26.51 -14.13 41.16
CA VAL A 425 -26.86 -12.81 40.64
C VAL A 425 -25.70 -11.86 40.83
N TRP A 426 -25.28 -11.25 39.73
CA TRP A 426 -24.42 -10.07 39.77
C TRP A 426 -25.26 -8.86 40.13
N VAL A 427 -24.96 -8.20 41.25
CA VAL A 427 -25.59 -6.92 41.61
C VAL A 427 -24.56 -5.83 41.35
N ARG A 428 -24.89 -4.86 40.50
CA ARG A 428 -23.98 -3.80 40.05
C ARG A 428 -24.60 -2.42 40.21
N TRP A 429 -23.80 -1.50 40.75
CA TRP A 429 -24.07 -0.08 40.81
C TRP A 429 -23.20 0.59 39.76
N VAL A 430 -23.84 1.17 38.75
CA VAL A 430 -23.16 1.97 37.73
C VAL A 430 -23.28 3.43 38.14
N LEU A 431 -22.16 4.00 38.55
CA LEU A 431 -22.05 5.34 39.13
C LEU A 431 -21.30 6.25 38.16
N PHE A 432 -21.78 7.47 38.03
CA PHE A 432 -21.19 8.53 37.22
C PHE A 432 -20.75 9.65 38.14
N ASP A 433 -19.56 10.20 37.88
CA ASP A 433 -19.18 11.45 38.49
C ASP A 433 -20.10 12.60 37.98
N ARG A 434 -20.09 13.75 38.66
CA ARG A 434 -20.98 14.88 38.30
C ARG A 434 -20.70 15.47 36.93
N GLN A 435 -19.49 15.27 36.40
CA GLN A 435 -19.11 15.78 35.09
C GLN A 435 -19.43 14.76 33.99
N TYR A 436 -19.83 13.54 34.35
CA TYR A 436 -20.05 12.40 33.46
C TYR A 436 -18.80 12.08 32.63
N ASP A 437 -17.63 12.32 33.20
CA ASP A 437 -16.33 12.03 32.61
C ASP A 437 -15.87 10.61 32.96
N ASP A 438 -16.23 10.13 34.14
CA ASP A 438 -15.80 8.85 34.70
C ASP A 438 -16.99 7.95 35.08
N VAL A 439 -16.90 6.68 34.69
CA VAL A 439 -17.86 5.62 35.00
C VAL A 439 -17.21 4.66 35.99
N HIS A 440 -17.90 4.41 37.09
CA HIS A 440 -17.49 3.46 38.11
C HIS A 440 -18.55 2.39 38.26
N VAL A 441 -18.14 1.13 38.17
CA VAL A 441 -19.03 0.00 38.44
C VAL A 441 -18.57 -0.65 39.73
N VAL A 442 -19.45 -0.67 40.72
CA VAL A 442 -19.24 -1.43 41.95
C VAL A 442 -20.15 -2.64 41.87
N GLY A 443 -19.57 -3.84 41.90
CA GLY A 443 -20.33 -5.06 41.71
C GLY A 443 -19.90 -6.20 42.62
N ALA A 444 -20.84 -7.10 42.89
CA ALA A 444 -20.60 -8.32 43.64
C ALA A 444 -21.47 -9.46 43.11
N VAL A 445 -21.03 -10.69 43.38
CA VAL A 445 -21.81 -11.90 43.16
C VAL A 445 -22.52 -12.26 44.45
N VAL A 446 -23.83 -12.48 44.38
CA VAL A 446 -24.66 -12.86 45.52
C VAL A 446 -25.59 -14.02 45.18
N ASP A 447 -25.95 -14.78 46.21
CA ASP A 447 -27.06 -15.73 46.13
C ASP A 447 -28.37 -14.99 45.85
N PRO A 448 -29.28 -15.54 45.01
CA PRO A 448 -30.56 -14.91 44.70
C PRO A 448 -31.40 -14.53 45.93
N ASP A 449 -31.35 -15.37 46.98
CA ASP A 449 -32.09 -15.15 48.23
C ASP A 449 -31.46 -14.04 49.11
N GLY A 450 -30.23 -13.61 48.80
CA GLY A 450 -29.44 -12.64 49.56
C GLY A 450 -29.41 -11.23 48.97
N ILE A 451 -30.04 -10.99 47.82
CA ILE A 451 -29.94 -9.71 47.08
C ILE A 451 -30.34 -8.52 47.95
N GLU A 452 -31.56 -8.51 48.52
CA GLU A 452 -32.05 -7.35 49.30
C GLU A 452 -31.15 -7.04 50.50
N SER A 453 -30.64 -8.09 51.18
CA SER A 453 -29.74 -7.91 52.32
C SER A 453 -28.39 -7.36 51.89
N PHE A 454 -27.88 -7.78 50.74
CA PHE A 454 -26.60 -7.29 50.22
C PHE A 454 -26.71 -5.88 49.64
N GLU A 455 -27.81 -5.53 48.97
CA GLU A 455 -28.07 -4.17 48.50
C GLU A 455 -28.04 -3.17 49.65
N ALA A 456 -28.72 -3.49 50.77
CA ALA A 456 -28.69 -2.62 51.95
C ALA A 456 -27.27 -2.46 52.53
N GLU A 457 -26.45 -3.52 52.49
CA GLU A 457 -25.05 -3.47 52.91
C GLU A 457 -24.20 -2.60 51.97
N LEU A 458 -24.40 -2.73 50.65
CA LEU A 458 -23.62 -1.96 49.69
C LEU A 458 -24.07 -0.50 49.63
N ASP A 459 -25.34 -0.21 49.81
CA ASP A 459 -25.82 1.19 49.92
C ASP A 459 -25.17 1.88 51.13
N ASP A 460 -25.02 1.21 52.28
CA ASP A 460 -24.28 1.74 53.43
C ASP A 460 -22.78 1.91 53.10
N LEU A 461 -22.18 0.95 52.41
CA LEU A 461 -20.78 1.04 51.97
C LEU A 461 -20.56 2.24 51.04
N LEU A 462 -21.43 2.42 50.05
CA LEU A 462 -21.36 3.51 49.08
C LEU A 462 -21.66 4.88 49.72
N GLN A 463 -22.48 4.95 50.77
CA GLN A 463 -22.67 6.21 51.52
C GLN A 463 -21.38 6.68 52.22
N ASN A 464 -20.45 5.76 52.49
CA ASN A 464 -19.18 6.03 53.15
C ASN A 464 -17.97 5.99 52.22
N LEU A 465 -18.18 5.93 50.90
CA LEU A 465 -17.09 5.85 49.92
C LEU A 465 -16.19 7.08 49.97
N VAL A 466 -14.89 6.86 49.73
CA VAL A 466 -13.90 7.93 49.63
C VAL A 466 -13.33 7.95 48.22
N TRP A 467 -13.31 9.14 47.62
CA TRP A 467 -12.60 9.38 46.38
C TRP A 467 -11.11 9.54 46.65
N ILE A 468 -10.31 8.66 46.07
CA ILE A 468 -8.86 8.82 46.03
C ILE A 468 -8.43 9.24 44.61
N PRO A 469 -7.30 9.94 44.43
CA PRO A 469 -6.76 10.16 43.09
C PRO A 469 -6.50 8.82 42.40
N ALA A 470 -6.93 8.68 41.14
CA ALA A 470 -6.57 7.50 40.36
C ALA A 470 -5.06 7.52 40.06
N GLU A 471 -4.36 6.47 40.52
CA GLU A 471 -2.93 6.26 40.25
C GLU A 471 -2.65 5.64 38.88
#